data_AF-A0A174H0L3-F1
#
_entry.id   AF-A0A174H0L3-F1
#
_cell.length_a   1.000
_cell.length_b   1.000
_cell.length_c   1.000
_cell.angle_alpha   90.00
_cell.angle_beta   90.00
_cell.angle_gamma   90.00
#
_symmetry.space_group_name_H-M   'P 1'
#
loop_
_entity.id
_entity.type
_entity.pdbx_description
1 polymer ?
#
loop_
_entity_poly.entity_id
_entity_poly.type
_entity_poly.pdbx_seq_one_letter_code
_entity_poly.pdbx_strand_id
1 'polypeptide(L)'
;MPRTRALTTSSRIADTRKLLTSKCRQIMFDNNIKLDQVASLIDVTPQALSYQFHNGVKLETVLAVLYLTGADGEITKTMNKVRQ
;
A
#
# COMPACT_ATOMS: atom_id res chain seq x y z
N MET A 1 16.08 -16.58 27.10
CA MET A 1 16.19 -15.45 26.17
C MET A 1 15.42 -15.78 24.90
N PRO A 2 14.49 -14.93 24.42
CA PRO A 2 13.81 -15.18 23.15
C PRO A 2 14.83 -15.06 22.02
N ARG A 3 14.89 -16.07 21.14
CA ARG A 3 15.76 -16.05 19.95
C ARG A 3 15.16 -15.08 18.93
N THR A 4 15.62 -13.84 18.92
CA THR A 4 15.35 -12.88 17.84
C THR A 4 16.06 -13.36 16.57
N ARG A 5 15.35 -14.11 15.71
CA ARG A 5 15.83 -14.38 14.35
C ARG A 5 15.72 -13.10 13.54
N ALA A 6 16.83 -12.62 12.99
CA ALA A 6 16.80 -11.54 12.02
C ALA A 6 15.90 -11.95 10.84
N LEU A 7 14.91 -11.12 10.54
CA LEU A 7 14.00 -11.36 9.41
C LEU A 7 14.81 -11.52 8.13
N THR A 8 14.55 -12.59 7.39
CA THR A 8 15.09 -12.76 6.03
C THR A 8 14.59 -11.63 5.13
N THR A 9 15.30 -11.32 4.05
CA THR A 9 14.96 -10.22 3.14
C THR A 9 13.51 -10.31 2.64
N SER A 10 13.04 -11.51 2.31
CA SER A 10 11.64 -11.76 1.91
C SER A 10 10.62 -11.44 3.01
N SER A 11 10.95 -11.74 4.27
CA SER A 11 10.08 -11.44 5.41
C SER A 11 9.98 -9.93 5.66
N ARG A 12 11.09 -9.20 5.50
CA ARG A 12 11.11 -7.73 5.61
C ARG A 12 10.25 -7.06 4.53
N ILE A 13 10.32 -7.57 3.30
CA ILE A 13 9.52 -7.09 2.16
C ILE A 13 8.01 -7.32 2.42
N ALA A 14 7.65 -8.47 2.99
CA ALA A 14 6.26 -8.76 3.34
C ALA A 14 5.72 -7.80 4.42
N ASP A 15 6.51 -7.53 5.47
CA ASP A 15 6.12 -6.59 6.53
C ASP A 15 6.03 -5.14 6.03
N THR A 16 6.95 -4.70 5.16
CA THR A 16 6.86 -3.37 4.54
C THR A 16 5.65 -3.26 3.62
N ARG A 17 5.28 -4.32 2.88
CA ARG A 17 4.07 -4.35 2.05
C ARG A 17 2.79 -4.22 2.90
N LYS A 18 2.74 -4.89 4.06
CA LYS A 18 1.63 -4.71 5.02
C LYS A 18 1.56 -3.29 5.55
N LEU A 19 2.71 -2.70 5.89
CA LEU A 19 2.78 -1.32 6.37
C LEU A 19 2.28 -0.33 5.30
N LEU A 20 2.71 -0.48 4.05
CA LEU A 20 2.22 0.30 2.91
C LEU A 20 0.71 0.16 2.72
N THR A 21 0.22 -1.07 2.80
CA THR A 21 -1.22 -1.39 2.68
C THR A 21 -2.04 -0.66 3.74
N SER A 22 -1.57 -0.65 4.98
CA SER A 22 -2.21 0.07 6.09
C SER A 22 -2.21 1.57 5.85
N LYS A 23 -1.08 2.15 5.42
CA LYS A 23 -0.97 3.59 5.13
C LYS A 23 -1.87 4.02 3.98
N CYS A 24 -1.93 3.25 2.89
CA CYS A 24 -2.83 3.54 1.77
C CYS A 24 -4.30 3.53 2.23
N ARG A 25 -4.71 2.56 3.05
CA ARG A 25 -6.06 2.54 3.62
C ARG A 25 -6.36 3.76 4.47
N GLN A 26 -5.41 4.15 5.33
CA GLN A 26 -5.57 5.31 6.20
C GLN A 26 -5.69 6.60 5.38
N ILE A 27 -4.81 6.80 4.39
CA ILE A 27 -4.84 7.98 3.51
C ILE A 27 -6.13 8.04 2.69
N MET A 28 -6.63 6.90 2.18
CA MET A 28 -7.93 6.84 1.52
C MET A 28 -9.06 7.25 2.45
N PHE A 29 -9.03 6.78 3.71
CA PHE A 29 -10.03 7.14 4.72
C PHE A 29 -9.98 8.63 5.06
N ASP A 30 -8.78 9.16 5.33
CA ASP A 30 -8.57 10.57 5.72
C ASP A 30 -8.97 11.54 4.61
N ASN A 31 -8.80 11.16 3.34
CA ASN A 31 -9.17 11.95 2.17
C ASN A 31 -10.55 11.60 1.59
N ASN A 32 -11.31 10.75 2.28
CA ASN A 32 -12.65 10.31 1.88
C ASN A 32 -12.72 9.70 0.46
N ILE A 33 -11.65 9.01 0.06
CA ILE A 33 -11.52 8.32 -1.22
C ILE A 33 -12.20 6.96 -1.14
N LYS A 34 -13.11 6.72 -2.06
CA LYS A 34 -13.80 5.43 -2.19
C LYS A 34 -12.94 4.43 -2.96
N LEU A 35 -13.08 3.15 -2.62
CA LEU A 35 -12.45 2.04 -3.35
C LEU A 35 -12.81 2.09 -4.85
N ASP A 36 -14.03 2.47 -5.19
CA ASP A 36 -14.49 2.57 -6.59
C ASP A 36 -13.70 3.61 -7.41
N GLN A 37 -13.29 4.71 -6.79
CA GLN A 37 -12.50 5.75 -7.46
C GLN A 37 -11.09 5.25 -7.78
N VAL A 38 -10.47 4.53 -6.84
CA VAL A 38 -9.16 3.91 -7.06
C VAL A 38 -9.27 2.79 -8.10
N ALA A 39 -10.29 1.93 -7.98
CA ALA A 39 -10.52 0.81 -8.89
C ALA A 39 -10.73 1.27 -10.33
N SER A 40 -11.50 2.36 -10.52
CA SER A 40 -11.70 3.00 -11.83
C SER A 40 -10.41 3.53 -12.46
N LEU A 41 -9.46 4.04 -11.66
CA LEU A 41 -8.21 4.60 -12.19
C LEU A 41 -7.23 3.54 -12.70
N ILE A 42 -7.27 2.35 -12.12
CA ILE A 42 -6.38 1.24 -12.49
C ILE A 42 -7.12 0.13 -13.26
N ASP A 43 -8.31 0.44 -13.78
CA ASP A 43 -9.14 -0.44 -14.60
C ASP A 43 -9.30 -1.85 -14.01
N VAL A 44 -9.62 -1.91 -12.71
CA VAL A 44 -9.93 -3.16 -12.01
C VAL A 44 -11.26 -3.06 -11.30
N THR A 45 -11.82 -4.21 -10.93
CA THR A 45 -13.04 -4.24 -10.13
C THR A 45 -12.75 -3.86 -8.67
N PRO A 46 -13.70 -3.19 -7.99
CA PRO A 46 -13.56 -2.87 -6.55
C PRO A 46 -13.33 -4.11 -5.67
N GLN A 47 -13.89 -5.25 -6.07
CA GLN A 47 -13.69 -6.54 -5.39
C GLN A 47 -12.25 -7.04 -5.52
N ALA A 48 -11.66 -6.95 -6.71
CA ALA A 48 -10.25 -7.29 -6.93
C ALA A 48 -9.32 -6.36 -6.13
N LEU A 49 -9.65 -5.07 -6.07
CA LEU A 49 -8.94 -4.09 -5.28
C LEU A 49 -9.00 -4.43 -3.77
N SER A 50 -10.18 -4.74 -3.25
CA SER A 50 -10.39 -5.15 -1.86
C SER A 50 -9.58 -6.42 -1.50
N TYR A 51 -9.53 -7.39 -2.42
CA TYR A 51 -8.70 -8.59 -2.27
C TYR A 51 -7.19 -8.27 -2.25
N GLN A 52 -6.73 -7.32 -3.07
CA GLN A 52 -5.34 -6.84 -3.02
C GLN A 52 -5.02 -6.15 -1.69
N PHE A 53 -5.94 -5.37 -1.12
CA PHE A 53 -5.75 -4.78 0.21
C PHE A 53 -5.66 -5.82 1.33
N HIS A 54 -6.16 -7.05 1.12
CA HIS A 54 -5.98 -8.17 2.06
C HIS A 54 -4.65 -8.91 1.88
N ASN A 55 -4.21 -9.10 0.64
CA ASN A 55 -3.01 -9.92 0.33
C ASN A 55 -1.72 -9.10 0.14
N GLY A 56 -1.83 -7.78 0.08
CA GLY A 56 -0.73 -6.85 -0.11
C GLY A 56 -0.92 -6.01 -1.38
N VAL A 57 -0.81 -4.70 -1.21
CA VAL A 57 -1.12 -3.71 -2.24
C VAL A 57 -0.04 -3.70 -3.34
N LYS A 58 -0.48 -3.58 -4.59
CA LYS A 58 0.40 -3.41 -5.76
C LYS A 58 0.85 -1.96 -5.90
N LEU A 59 1.99 -1.76 -6.56
CA LEU A 59 2.55 -0.42 -6.80
C LEU A 59 1.56 0.50 -7.54
N GLU A 60 0.83 -0.04 -8.52
CA GLU A 60 -0.20 0.66 -9.30
C GLU A 60 -1.29 1.25 -8.40
N THR A 61 -1.75 0.47 -7.43
CA THR A 61 -2.76 0.91 -6.45
C THR A 61 -2.23 2.01 -5.55
N VAL A 62 -0.96 1.93 -5.14
CA VAL A 62 -0.29 2.97 -4.33
C VAL A 62 -0.22 4.28 -5.12
N LEU A 63 0.15 4.21 -6.40
CA LEU A 63 0.23 5.37 -7.29
C LEU A 63 -1.14 5.99 -7.56
N ALA A 64 -2.20 5.19 -7.71
CA ALA A 64 -3.56 5.68 -7.89
C ALA A 64 -4.08 6.43 -6.64
N VAL A 65 -3.79 5.93 -5.44
CA VAL A 65 -4.13 6.61 -4.17
C VAL A 65 -3.35 7.92 -4.03
N LEU A 66 -2.07 7.93 -4.38
CA LEU A 66 -1.23 9.13 -4.42
C LEU A 66 -1.79 10.20 -5.37
N TYR A 67 -2.14 9.78 -6.58
CA TYR A 67 -2.70 10.66 -7.61
C TYR A 67 -3.99 11.34 -7.14
N LEU A 68 -4.86 10.59 -6.45
CA LEU A 68 -6.13 11.12 -5.93
C LEU A 68 -5.99 12.00 -4.69
N THR A 69 -4.90 11.87 -3.92
CA THR A 69 -4.69 12.63 -2.69
C THR A 69 -3.73 13.81 -2.82
N GLY A 70 -2.90 13.83 -3.87
CA GLY A 70 -1.80 14.79 -3.98
C GLY A 70 -0.72 14.61 -2.89
N ALA A 71 -0.76 13.50 -2.14
CA ALA A 71 0.09 13.25 -0.97
C ALA A 71 1.49 12.73 -1.34
N ASP A 72 2.23 13.48 -2.16
CA ASP A 72 3.47 13.03 -2.80
C ASP A 72 4.65 12.79 -1.82
N GLY A 73 4.56 13.30 -0.59
CA GLY A 73 5.69 13.29 0.36
C GLY A 73 5.88 12.02 1.19
N GLU A 74 4.82 11.49 1.81
CA GLU A 74 4.93 10.40 2.81
C GLU A 74 4.94 9.00 2.19
N ILE A 75 4.18 8.79 1.11
CA ILE A 75 4.15 7.50 0.42
C ILE A 75 5.44 7.29 -0.36
N THR A 76 5.98 8.32 -1.03
CA THR A 76 7.24 8.25 -1.79
C THR A 76 8.45 7.90 -0.90
N LYS A 77 8.51 8.45 0.32
CA LYS A 77 9.50 8.03 1.35
C LYS A 77 9.37 6.56 1.73
N THR A 78 8.14 6.06 1.82
CA THR A 78 7.87 4.66 2.19
C THR A 78 8.18 3.72 1.00
N MET A 79 7.92 4.13 -0.24
CA MET A 79 8.26 3.39 -1.46
C MET A 79 9.77 3.30 -1.70
N ASN A 80 10.52 4.39 -1.47
CA ASN A 80 11.97 4.39 -1.60
C ASN A 80 12.66 3.42 -0.64
N LYS A 81 12.07 3.16 0.54
CA LYS A 81 12.55 2.13 1.48
C LYS A 81 12.30 0.69 1.03
N VAL A 82 11.36 0.46 0.11
CA VAL A 82 11.05 -0.88 -0.43
C VAL A 82 11.90 -1.22 -1.65
N ARG A 83 12.41 -0.21 -2.36
CA ARG A 83 13.32 -0.38 -3.51
C ARG A 83 14.78 -0.63 -3.12
N GLN A 84 15.17 -0.33 -1.88
CA GLN A 84 16.49 -0.60 -1.29
C GLN A 84 16.54 -1.98 -0.64
#